data_AF-A0A7W1KBA3-F1
#
_entry.id   AF-A0A7W1KBA3-F1
#
_cell.length_a   1.000
_cell.length_b   1.000
_cell.length_c   1.000
_cell.angle_alpha   90.00
_cell.angle_beta   90.00
_cell.angle_gamma   90.00
#
_symmetry.space_group_name_H-M   'P 1'
#
loop_
_entity.id
_entity.type
_entity.pdbx_description
1 polymer ?
#
loop_
_entity_poly.entity_id
_entity_poly.type
_entity_poly.pdbx_seq_one_letter_code
_entity_poly.pdbx_strand_id
1 'polypeptide(L)'
;MPAQRPRLTIMGPLLRGSGELHIVGSNEVLTVADPDGTVHSLLALADGSRTRSEIYAELTVNYPLLGEQDVEAALCELEDLGLLEDCIGRGGSGRGRQMWRGPEQFVISSL
;
A
#
# COMPACT_ATOMS: atom_id res chain seq x y z
N MET A 1 17.84 -12.66 5.18
CA MET A 1 17.35 -11.43 4.54
C MET A 1 16.97 -10.46 5.65
N PRO A 2 17.45 -9.21 5.64
CA PRO A 2 17.01 -8.23 6.63
C PRO A 2 15.50 -8.01 6.49
N ALA A 3 14.81 -7.80 7.61
CA ALA A 3 13.36 -7.65 7.60
C ALA A 3 12.98 -6.30 6.97
N GLN A 4 12.24 -6.34 5.85
CA GLN A 4 11.82 -5.17 5.11
C GLN A 4 10.78 -4.40 5.90
N ARG A 5 11.00 -3.09 6.05
CA ARG A 5 10.13 -2.18 6.81
C ARG A 5 9.57 -1.14 5.86
N PRO A 6 8.40 -1.39 5.25
CA PRO A 6 7.82 -0.46 4.30
C PRO A 6 7.43 0.83 5.01
N ARG A 7 7.76 1.96 4.37
CA ARG A 7 7.48 3.29 4.88
C ARG A 7 6.80 4.14 3.82
N LEU A 8 5.65 4.71 4.18
CA LEU A 8 4.97 5.72 3.39
C LEU A 8 5.91 6.88 3.01
N THR A 9 6.08 7.07 1.70
CA THR A 9 6.87 8.17 1.12
C THR A 9 6.01 9.42 0.91
N ILE A 10 4.69 9.25 0.77
CA ILE A 10 3.75 10.38 0.66
C ILE A 10 3.54 11.03 2.02
N MET A 11 3.67 12.36 2.06
CA MET A 11 3.43 13.19 3.25
C MET A 11 2.03 13.82 3.30
N GLY A 12 1.17 13.55 2.32
CA GLY A 12 -0.17 14.11 2.26
C GLY A 12 -1.20 13.27 3.02
N PRO A 13 -2.41 13.82 3.22
CA PRO A 13 -3.47 13.14 3.97
C PRO A 13 -4.01 11.92 3.21
N LEU A 14 -4.31 10.86 3.95
CA LEU A 14 -5.09 9.72 3.50
C LEU A 14 -6.57 9.99 3.80
N LEU A 15 -7.39 10.17 2.77
CA LEU A 15 -8.80 10.48 2.90
C LEU A 15 -9.63 9.26 2.53
N ARG A 16 -10.35 8.69 3.50
CA ARG A 16 -11.29 7.59 3.26
C ARG A 16 -12.72 8.11 3.14
N GLY A 17 -13.43 7.70 2.10
CA GLY A 17 -14.84 8.07 1.89
C GLY A 17 -15.52 7.17 0.87
N SER A 18 -16.80 6.85 1.09
CA SER A 18 -17.63 6.10 0.11
C SER A 18 -17.09 4.74 -0.35
N GLY A 19 -16.23 4.09 0.45
CA GLY A 19 -15.58 2.82 0.07
C GLY A 19 -14.33 3.00 -0.80
N GLU A 20 -13.83 4.23 -0.90
CA GLU A 20 -12.60 4.58 -1.61
C GLU A 20 -11.60 5.22 -0.63
N LEU A 21 -10.33 5.07 -0.97
CA LEU A 21 -9.20 5.69 -0.33
C LEU A 21 -8.52 6.64 -1.32
N HIS A 22 -8.52 7.93 -1.00
CA HIS A 22 -7.81 8.94 -1.74
C HIS A 22 -6.49 9.25 -1.04
N ILE A 23 -5.40 8.97 -1.75
CA ILE A 23 -4.04 9.27 -1.33
C ILE A 23 -3.64 10.57 -2.02
N VAL A 24 -3.60 11.66 -1.25
CA VAL A 24 -3.28 12.99 -1.78
C VAL A 24 -1.77 13.17 -1.79
N GLY A 25 -1.18 13.15 -2.99
CA GLY A 25 0.21 13.53 -3.22
C GLY A 25 0.37 15.03 -3.47
N SER A 26 1.62 15.46 -3.69
CA SER A 26 1.92 16.88 -3.91
C SER A 26 1.35 17.43 -5.23
N ASN A 27 1.14 16.57 -6.25
CA ASN A 27 0.67 17.00 -7.57
C ASN A 27 -0.32 15.99 -8.20
N GLU A 28 -0.78 15.01 -7.43
CA GLU A 28 -1.67 13.95 -7.91
C GLU A 28 -2.52 13.43 -6.76
N VAL A 29 -3.70 12.92 -7.09
CA VAL A 29 -4.54 12.17 -6.15
C VAL A 29 -4.71 10.77 -6.69
N LEU A 30 -4.21 9.80 -5.94
CA LEU A 30 -4.37 8.39 -6.26
C LEU A 30 -5.58 7.86 -5.52
N THR A 31 -6.59 7.42 -6.28
CA THR A 31 -7.82 6.84 -5.71
C THR A 31 -7.76 5.33 -5.84
N VAL A 32 -7.97 4.65 -4.72
CA VAL A 32 -7.99 3.20 -4.59
C VAL A 32 -9.36 2.77 -4.07
N ALA A 33 -9.96 1.76 -4.69
CA ALA A 33 -11.11 1.11 -4.08
C ALA A 33 -10.67 0.43 -2.77
N ASP A 34 -11.23 0.87 -1.64
CA ASP A 34 -10.94 0.32 -0.32
C ASP A 34 -12.25 0.15 0.48
N PRO A 35 -13.18 -0.71 -0.03
CA PRO A 35 -14.48 -0.89 0.58
C PRO A 35 -14.35 -1.38 2.02
N ASP A 36 -13.38 -2.26 2.27
CA ASP A 36 -13.15 -2.91 3.55
C ASP A 36 -12.21 -2.11 4.49
N GLY A 37 -11.56 -1.06 4.00
CA GLY A 37 -10.60 -0.28 4.79
C GLY A 37 -9.23 -0.97 4.96
N THR A 38 -9.00 -2.06 4.23
CA THR A 38 -7.78 -2.86 4.31
C THR A 38 -6.57 -2.07 3.82
N VAL A 39 -6.70 -1.36 2.69
CA VAL A 39 -5.58 -0.58 2.11
C VAL A 39 -5.23 0.58 3.03
N HIS A 40 -6.23 1.27 3.57
CA HIS A 40 -6.02 2.33 4.56
C HIS A 40 -5.28 1.80 5.80
N SER A 41 -5.72 0.64 6.32
CA SER A 41 -5.08 0.02 7.49
C SER A 41 -3.65 -0.40 7.20
N LEU A 42 -3.39 -0.99 6.03
CA LEU A 42 -2.05 -1.38 5.60
C LEU A 42 -1.12 -0.16 5.51
N LEU A 43 -1.58 0.93 4.88
CA LEU A 43 -0.81 2.18 4.78
C LEU A 43 -0.54 2.80 6.16
N ALA A 44 -1.53 2.80 7.06
CA ALA A 44 -1.35 3.28 8.43
C ALA A 44 -0.29 2.48 9.22
N LEU A 45 -0.12 1.19 8.90
CA LEU A 45 0.87 0.31 9.53
C LEU A 45 2.25 0.36 8.84
N ALA A 46 2.31 0.78 7.58
CA ALA A 46 3.52 0.96 6.79
C ALA A 46 4.18 2.33 7.07
N ASP A 47 4.46 2.61 8.35
CA ASP A 47 5.12 3.83 8.83
C ASP A 47 6.66 3.71 8.91
N GLY A 48 7.21 2.55 8.55
CA GLY A 48 8.62 2.19 8.69
C GLY A 48 9.01 1.62 10.07
N SER A 49 8.09 1.61 11.04
CA SER A 49 8.33 1.02 12.36
C SER A 49 8.22 -0.51 12.33
N ARG A 50 7.35 -1.04 11.46
CA ARG A 50 7.00 -2.45 11.36
C ARG A 50 7.57 -3.13 10.12
N THR A 51 7.80 -4.42 10.24
CA THR A 51 8.18 -5.30 9.14
C THR A 51 6.95 -5.82 8.40
N ARG A 52 7.12 -6.29 7.16
CA ARG A 52 6.02 -6.87 6.36
C ARG A 52 5.24 -7.97 7.12
N SER A 53 5.95 -8.86 7.82
CA SER A 53 5.33 -9.93 8.61
C SER A 53 4.56 -9.41 9.83
N GLU A 54 5.03 -8.34 10.48
CA GLU A 54 4.31 -7.69 11.58
C GLU A 54 3.05 -6.99 11.09
N ILE A 55 3.12 -6.33 9.92
CA ILE A 55 1.96 -5.71 9.27
C ILE A 55 0.91 -6.78 8.92
N TYR A 56 1.32 -7.92 8.35
CA TYR A 56 0.43 -9.03 8.08
C TYR A 56 -0.22 -9.58 9.37
N ALA A 57 0.57 -9.81 10.41
CA ALA A 57 0.07 -10.31 11.69
C ALA A 57 -0.93 -9.35 12.35
N GLU A 58 -0.80 -8.04 12.14
CA GLU A 58 -1.73 -7.04 12.66
C GLU A 58 -2.98 -6.91 11.77
N LEU A 59 -2.82 -7.02 10.45
CA LEU A 59 -3.94 -7.02 9.50
C LEU A 59 -4.84 -8.23 9.67
N THR A 60 -4.28 -9.43 9.85
CA THR A 60 -5.07 -10.67 9.96
C THR A 60 -5.97 -10.70 11.20
N VAL A 61 -5.66 -9.90 12.24
CA VAL A 61 -6.52 -9.73 13.43
C VAL A 61 -7.85 -9.07 13.06
N ASN A 62 -7.81 -8.06 12.19
CA ASN A 62 -9.00 -7.32 11.77
C ASN A 62 -9.60 -7.85 10.47
N TYR A 63 -8.79 -8.53 9.65
CA TYR A 63 -9.11 -9.02 8.32
C TYR A 63 -8.65 -10.49 8.16
N PRO A 64 -9.31 -11.46 8.80
CA PRO A 64 -8.87 -12.85 8.82
C PRO A 64 -8.95 -13.57 7.46
N LEU A 65 -9.62 -12.95 6.47
CA LEU A 65 -9.71 -13.45 5.10
C LEU A 65 -8.53 -13.04 4.22
N LEU A 66 -7.67 -12.11 4.66
CA LEU A 66 -6.48 -11.73 3.90
C LEU A 66 -5.39 -12.80 4.01
N GLY A 67 -4.87 -13.24 2.87
CA GLY A 67 -3.68 -14.06 2.80
C GLY A 67 -2.40 -13.24 2.93
N GLU A 68 -1.33 -13.89 3.40
CA GLU A 68 0.01 -13.28 3.46
C GLU A 68 0.48 -12.81 2.07
N GLN A 69 0.20 -13.62 1.04
CA GLN A 69 0.52 -13.30 -0.36
C GLN A 69 -0.24 -12.05 -0.87
N ASP A 70 -1.47 -11.85 -0.40
CA ASP A 70 -2.27 -10.69 -0.78
C ASP A 70 -1.66 -9.41 -0.20
N VAL A 71 -1.25 -9.45 1.07
CA VAL A 71 -0.56 -8.34 1.74
C VAL A 71 0.79 -8.05 1.09
N GLU A 72 1.58 -9.09 0.80
CA GLU A 72 2.88 -8.93 0.16
C GLU A 72 2.75 -8.32 -1.24
N ALA A 73 1.81 -8.81 -2.05
CA ALA A 73 1.56 -8.28 -3.37
C ALA A 73 1.07 -6.83 -3.32
N ALA A 74 0.18 -6.48 -2.39
CA ALA A 74 -0.26 -5.10 -2.19
C ALA A 74 0.89 -4.17 -1.78
N LEU A 75 1.77 -4.61 -0.89
CA LEU A 75 2.97 -3.84 -0.51
C LEU A 75 3.90 -3.61 -1.70
N CYS A 76 4.14 -4.64 -2.52
CA CYS A 76 4.94 -4.52 -3.75
C CYS A 76 4.30 -3.55 -4.75
N GLU A 77 2.99 -3.60 -4.97
CA GLU A 77 2.31 -2.65 -5.87
C GLU A 77 2.43 -1.21 -5.39
N LEU A 78 2.30 -0.97 -4.07
CA LEU A 78 2.46 0.36 -3.49
C LEU A 78 3.91 0.86 -3.57
N GLU A 79 4.90 -0.03 -3.46
CA GLU A 79 6.31 0.29 -3.73
C GLU A 79 6.55 0.65 -5.21
N ASP A 80 5.96 -0.11 -6.14
CA ASP A 80 6.03 0.15 -7.59
C ASP A 80 5.38 1.49 -7.99
N LEU A 81 4.30 1.87 -7.28
CA LEU A 81 3.66 3.18 -7.41
C LEU A 81 4.47 4.31 -6.75
N GLY A 82 5.57 4.00 -6.06
CA GLY A 82 6.40 4.97 -5.35
C GLY A 82 5.75 5.54 -4.08
N LEU A 83 4.72 4.87 -3.57
CA LEU A 83 3.98 5.27 -2.37
C LEU A 83 4.68 4.79 -1.10
N LEU A 84 5.39 3.66 -1.20
CA LEU A 84 6.20 3.08 -0.13
C LEU A 84 7.67 3.06 -0.53
N GLU A 85 8.55 3.41 0.39
CA GLU A 85 9.99 3.10 0.31
C GLU A 85 10.28 1.90 1.21
N ASP A 86 11.05 0.94 0.71
CA ASP A 86 11.70 -0.04 1.57
C ASP A 86 12.83 0.69 2.32
N CYS A 87 12.83 0.60 3.65
CA CYS A 87 13.83 1.25 4.48
C CYS A 87 15.26 0.67 4.29
N ILE A 88 15.47 -0.27 3.35
CA ILE A 88 16.78 -0.76 2.92
C ILE A 88 17.11 -0.31 1.50
N GLY A 89 17.46 0.97 1.37
CA GLY A 89 18.44 1.46 0.39
C GLY A 89 18.12 1.31 -1.10
N ARG A 90 17.64 2.41 -1.71
CA ARG A 90 17.75 2.81 -3.13
C ARG A 90 18.25 1.74 -4.12
N GLY A 91 17.37 1.29 -5.01
CA GLY A 91 17.76 0.40 -6.12
C GLY A 91 16.70 0.16 -7.20
N GLY A 92 16.10 1.22 -7.76
CA GLY A 92 15.66 1.33 -9.15
C GLY A 92 14.79 0.25 -9.81
N SER A 93 13.58 0.66 -10.19
CA SER A 93 12.89 0.36 -11.47
C SER A 93 12.77 -1.13 -11.87
N GLY A 94 11.66 -1.75 -11.47
CA GLY A 94 11.22 -3.05 -12.00
C GLY A 94 9.84 -2.94 -12.63
N ARG A 95 9.75 -2.48 -13.89
CA ARG A 95 8.54 -2.64 -14.72
C ARG A 95 8.15 -4.13 -14.77
N GLY A 96 7.27 -4.57 -13.88
CA GLY A 96 6.74 -5.92 -13.80
C GLY A 96 5.23 -5.88 -13.74
N ARG A 97 4.57 -5.66 -14.88
CA ARG A 97 3.12 -5.82 -15.04
C ARG A 97 2.74 -7.26 -14.69
N GLN A 98 2.33 -7.53 -13.45
CA GLN A 98 1.54 -8.70 -13.05
C GLN A 98 0.47 -8.28 -12.05
N MET A 99 -0.44 -7.44 -12.56
CA MET A 99 -1.88 -7.36 -12.30
C MET A 99 -2.39 -8.29 -11.19
N TRP A 100 -2.55 -7.72 -9.99
CA TRP A 100 -3.52 -8.20 -9.01
C TRP A 100 -4.87 -8.45 -9.73
N ARG A 101 -5.44 -9.65 -9.57
CA ARG A 101 -6.80 -9.98 -10.07
C ARG A 101 -7.80 -9.90 -8.91
N GLY A 102 -7.98 -8.68 -8.40
CA GLY A 102 -9.12 -8.20 -7.58
C GLY A 102 -9.62 -6.87 -8.19
N PRO A 103 -10.92 -6.50 -8.06
CA PRO A 103 -11.69 -5.98 -9.17
C PRO A 103 -11.49 -4.49 -9.42
N GLU A 104 -10.58 -4.18 -10.36
CA GLU A 104 -10.52 -2.88 -11.05
C GLU A 104 -10.16 -1.69 -10.12
N GLN A 105 -9.82 -0.52 -10.65
CA GLN A 105 -9.84 0.76 -9.89
C GLN A 105 -8.59 1.15 -9.06
N PHE A 106 -7.44 1.26 -9.71
CA PHE A 106 -6.53 2.36 -9.38
C PHE A 106 -6.75 3.48 -10.39
N VAL A 107 -7.32 4.60 -9.96
CA VAL A 107 -7.51 5.78 -10.82
C VAL A 107 -6.57 6.87 -10.33
N ILE A 108 -5.52 7.11 -11.10
CA ILE A 108 -4.58 8.21 -10.88
C ILE A 108 -5.19 9.45 -11.55
N SER A 109 -5.63 10.40 -10.73
CA SER A 109 -6.12 11.69 -11.23
C SER A 109 -5.02 12.73 -11.05
N SER A 110 -4.46 13.20 -12.15
CA SER A 110 -3.60 14.39 -12.15
C SER A 110 -4.46 15.62 -11.90
N LEU A 111 -4.07 16.45 -10.94
CA LEU A 111 -4.71 17.74 -10.65
C LEU A 111 -4.35 18.79 -11.71
#